data_AF-A0A5J5TPF4-F1
#
_entry.id   AF-A0A5J5TPF4-F1
#
_cell.length_a   1.000
_cell.length_b   1.000
_cell.length_c   1.000
_cell.angle_alpha   90.00
_cell.angle_beta   90.00
_cell.angle_gamma   90.00
#
_symmetry.space_group_name_H-M   'P 1'
#
loop_
_entity.id
_entity.type
_entity.pdbx_description
1 polymer ?
#
loop_
_entity_poly.entity_id
_entity_poly.type
_entity_poly.pdbx_seq_one_letter_code
_entity_poly.pdbx_strand_id
1 'polypeptide(L)'
;MYEKKQGKKSFWYPYIRELDRQRGRGQLAVESPLLWSEEELAYLTGSPTKAEVLERAEGIKREYDELDTVWFMAGSLFQQYPYDIPTEAFPFEIFKQAFVAVQSCVVHLQKVPLAQRFALVPLGPPLLAYRSNCKAMLSAVNGAVELVVDRACKAGEPIVVWCGPQPNSKLLINYGFVDDDNSYDRLVVEAALNTEDPQYQDKRLVVQRNGKLSVQVFHVYAGKEKEAVFDMLPYLRLGYVSDPSEMQSVLSSQGPVCPVSPCMDRAVRDQLADYFNRRLAGYLTTLNEDESLILT
;
A
#
# COMPACT_ATOMS: atom_id res chain seq x y z
N MET A 1 -15.70 14.43 -10.23
CA MET A 1 -16.83 14.09 -11.13
C MET A 1 -17.83 15.23 -11.28
N TYR A 2 -18.31 15.82 -10.18
CA TYR A 2 -19.22 16.97 -10.22
C TYR A 2 -18.71 18.16 -11.08
N GLU A 3 -17.53 18.68 -10.77
CA GLU A 3 -16.88 19.75 -11.55
C GLU A 3 -16.66 19.35 -13.02
N LYS A 4 -16.41 18.06 -13.29
CA LYS A 4 -16.28 17.52 -14.64
C LYS A 4 -17.61 17.58 -15.41
N LYS A 5 -18.75 17.27 -14.75
CA LYS A 5 -20.11 17.36 -15.33
C LYS A 5 -20.47 18.80 -15.71
N GLN A 6 -20.03 19.79 -14.93
CA GLN A 6 -20.26 21.21 -15.23
C GLN A 6 -19.55 21.69 -16.51
N GLY A 7 -18.55 20.96 -16.99
CA GLY A 7 -17.81 21.28 -18.20
C GLY A 7 -17.22 22.69 -18.14
N LYS A 8 -17.35 23.47 -19.22
CA LYS A 8 -16.78 24.82 -19.35
C LYS A 8 -17.26 25.83 -18.29
N LYS A 9 -18.31 25.53 -17.53
CA LYS A 9 -18.80 26.38 -16.44
C LYS A 9 -18.01 26.20 -15.15
N SER A 10 -17.32 25.08 -14.98
CA SER A 10 -16.49 24.82 -13.81
C SER A 10 -15.25 25.71 -13.82
N PHE A 11 -14.93 26.29 -12.65
CA PHE A 11 -13.65 26.97 -12.44
C PHE A 11 -12.45 26.03 -12.69
N TRP A 12 -12.61 24.74 -12.38
CA TRP A 12 -11.61 23.68 -12.57
C TRP A 12 -11.60 23.04 -13.95
N TYR A 13 -12.43 23.53 -14.88
CA TYR A 13 -12.46 23.00 -16.24
C TYR A 13 -11.09 22.94 -16.92
N PRO A 14 -10.21 23.97 -16.86
CA PRO A 14 -8.91 23.89 -17.52
C PRO A 14 -8.03 22.76 -16.97
N TYR A 15 -8.02 22.59 -15.65
CA TYR A 15 -7.26 21.54 -14.97
C TYR A 15 -7.82 20.15 -15.29
N ILE A 16 -9.15 19.97 -15.16
CA ILE A 16 -9.81 18.68 -15.43
C ILE A 16 -9.64 18.28 -16.88
N ARG A 17 -9.78 19.22 -17.83
CA ARG A 17 -9.56 18.97 -19.26
C ARG A 17 -8.12 18.52 -19.53
N GLU A 18 -7.14 19.14 -18.89
CA GLU A 18 -5.73 18.77 -19.07
C GLU A 18 -5.42 17.41 -18.42
N LEU A 19 -5.97 17.15 -17.24
CA LEU A 19 -5.90 15.84 -16.59
C LEU A 19 -6.49 14.76 -17.49
N ASP A 20 -7.68 15.00 -18.05
CA ASP A 20 -8.34 14.11 -19.00
C ASP A 20 -7.56 13.99 -20.32
N ARG A 21 -6.83 15.02 -20.76
CA ARG A 21 -5.98 14.93 -21.96
C ARG A 21 -4.77 14.05 -21.72
N GLN A 22 -4.10 14.21 -20.58
CA GLN A 22 -2.98 13.36 -20.18
C GLN A 22 -3.44 11.91 -19.96
N ARG A 23 -4.69 11.76 -19.53
CA ARG A 23 -5.36 10.48 -19.25
C ARG A 23 -6.31 10.01 -20.34
N GLY A 24 -6.30 10.67 -21.48
CA GLY A 24 -7.28 10.45 -22.55
C GLY A 24 -6.95 9.26 -23.43
N ARG A 25 -5.89 8.51 -23.09
CA ARG A 25 -5.45 7.31 -23.81
C ARG A 25 -6.18 6.04 -23.33
N GLY A 26 -7.51 6.10 -23.15
CA GLY A 26 -8.31 4.94 -22.77
C GLY A 26 -7.93 4.32 -21.41
N GLN A 27 -8.16 3.02 -21.23
CA GLN A 27 -7.84 2.22 -20.04
C GLN A 27 -6.35 2.29 -19.57
N LEU A 28 -5.48 3.01 -20.30
CA LEU A 28 -4.01 3.09 -20.14
C LEU A 28 -3.52 4.45 -19.57
N ALA A 29 -4.38 5.16 -18.85
CA ALA A 29 -4.04 6.47 -18.32
C ALA A 29 -3.41 6.46 -16.93
N VAL A 30 -3.68 5.38 -16.20
CA VAL A 30 -3.11 5.06 -14.91
C VAL A 30 -2.92 3.55 -14.95
N GLU A 31 -1.67 3.10 -15.00
CA GLU A 31 -1.30 1.68 -15.11
C GLU A 31 -1.52 0.91 -13.79
N SER A 32 -2.51 1.33 -13.00
CA SER A 32 -2.84 0.69 -11.74
C SER A 32 -3.53 -0.64 -12.00
N PRO A 33 -3.15 -1.72 -11.28
CA PRO A 33 -3.79 -3.03 -11.38
C PRO A 33 -5.27 -3.03 -10.99
N LEU A 34 -5.77 -1.94 -10.41
CA LEU A 34 -7.21 -1.77 -10.20
C LEU A 34 -7.98 -1.72 -11.53
N LEU A 35 -7.37 -1.32 -12.64
CA LEU A 35 -8.01 -1.22 -13.97
C LEU A 35 -7.63 -2.35 -14.93
N TRP A 36 -6.76 -3.27 -14.50
CA TRP A 36 -6.27 -4.38 -15.33
C TRP A 36 -7.37 -5.41 -15.62
N SER A 37 -7.21 -6.10 -16.75
CA SER A 37 -8.01 -7.28 -17.08
C SER A 37 -7.68 -8.47 -16.16
N GLU A 38 -8.49 -9.53 -16.22
CA GLU A 38 -8.22 -10.75 -15.46
C GLU A 38 -6.92 -11.41 -15.90
N GLU A 39 -6.59 -11.36 -17.19
CA GLU A 39 -5.35 -11.88 -17.77
C GLU A 39 -4.14 -11.08 -17.29
N GLU A 40 -4.22 -9.76 -17.27
CA GLU A 40 -3.16 -8.89 -16.74
C GLU A 40 -2.97 -9.12 -15.23
N LEU A 41 -4.07 -9.26 -14.48
CA LEU A 41 -4.01 -9.57 -13.06
C LEU A 41 -3.48 -11.00 -12.79
N ALA A 42 -3.48 -11.89 -13.79
CA ALA A 42 -2.89 -13.22 -13.67
C ALA A 42 -1.37 -13.16 -13.46
N TYR A 43 -0.68 -12.13 -13.96
CA TYR A 43 0.76 -11.93 -13.72
C TYR A 43 1.10 -11.74 -12.23
N LEU A 44 0.13 -11.32 -11.40
CA LEU A 44 0.33 -11.18 -9.95
C LEU A 44 -0.02 -12.46 -9.17
N THR A 45 -0.28 -13.59 -9.82
CA THR A 45 -0.62 -14.85 -9.14
C THR A 45 0.55 -15.33 -8.28
N GLY A 46 0.26 -15.69 -7.02
CA GLY A 46 1.26 -16.00 -5.99
C GLY A 46 1.74 -14.80 -5.19
N SER A 47 1.67 -13.59 -5.77
CA SER A 47 2.05 -12.35 -5.10
C SER A 47 0.97 -11.90 -4.10
N PRO A 48 1.34 -11.43 -2.88
CA PRO A 48 0.39 -10.83 -1.95
C PRO A 48 -0.30 -9.58 -2.54
N THR A 49 0.35 -8.90 -3.48
CA THR A 49 -0.18 -7.70 -4.15
C THR A 49 -1.51 -7.99 -4.86
N LYS A 50 -1.71 -9.20 -5.40
CA LYS A 50 -2.98 -9.57 -6.06
C LYS A 50 -4.15 -9.51 -5.08
N ALA A 51 -3.98 -10.03 -3.87
CA ALA A 51 -5.01 -9.97 -2.84
C ALA A 51 -5.30 -8.52 -2.43
N GLU A 52 -4.27 -7.68 -2.28
CA GLU A 52 -4.44 -6.25 -1.97
C GLU A 52 -5.21 -5.50 -3.07
N VAL A 53 -4.98 -5.83 -4.34
CA VAL A 53 -5.71 -5.26 -5.49
C VAL A 53 -7.19 -5.65 -5.43
N LEU A 54 -7.48 -6.92 -5.20
CA LEU A 54 -8.86 -7.42 -5.12
C LEU A 54 -9.62 -6.80 -3.94
N GLU A 55 -9.01 -6.77 -2.74
CA GLU A 55 -9.59 -6.14 -1.55
C GLU A 55 -9.88 -4.65 -1.81
N ARG A 56 -8.94 -3.95 -2.45
CA ARG A 56 -9.13 -2.53 -2.78
C ARG A 56 -10.24 -2.32 -3.82
N ALA A 57 -10.35 -3.19 -4.82
CA ALA A 57 -11.42 -3.14 -5.82
C ALA A 57 -12.80 -3.39 -5.18
N GLU A 58 -12.92 -4.36 -4.28
CA GLU A 58 -14.14 -4.60 -3.49
C GLU A 58 -14.48 -3.41 -2.58
N GLY A 59 -13.47 -2.79 -1.96
CA GLY A 59 -13.64 -1.56 -1.19
C GLY A 59 -14.22 -0.41 -2.03
N ILE A 60 -13.67 -0.18 -3.22
CA ILE A 60 -14.17 0.84 -4.16
C ILE A 60 -15.62 0.53 -4.58
N LYS A 61 -15.95 -0.74 -4.77
CA LYS A 61 -17.33 -1.16 -5.08
C LYS A 61 -18.29 -0.87 -3.94
N ARG A 62 -17.91 -1.18 -2.69
CA ARG A 62 -18.70 -0.82 -1.49
C ARG A 62 -18.90 0.69 -1.37
N GLU A 63 -17.84 1.48 -1.54
CA GLU A 63 -17.93 2.96 -1.53
C GLU A 63 -18.90 3.47 -2.61
N TYR A 64 -18.87 2.89 -3.81
CA TYR A 64 -19.81 3.24 -4.89
C TYR A 64 -21.27 2.90 -4.54
N ASP A 65 -21.53 1.73 -3.96
CA ASP A 65 -22.88 1.30 -3.60
C ASP A 65 -23.44 2.13 -2.40
N GLU A 66 -22.57 2.53 -1.48
CA GLU A 66 -22.92 3.44 -0.38
C GLU A 66 -23.28 4.85 -0.86
N LEU A 67 -22.64 5.36 -1.92
CA LEU A 67 -22.98 6.67 -2.49
C LEU A 67 -24.44 6.74 -2.94
N ASP A 68 -24.98 5.64 -3.47
CA ASP A 68 -26.39 5.54 -3.87
C ASP A 68 -27.32 5.70 -2.67
N THR A 69 -26.99 4.98 -1.59
CA THR A 69 -27.74 5.02 -0.33
C THR A 69 -27.68 6.40 0.31
N VAL A 70 -26.50 7.01 0.38
CA VAL A 70 -26.32 8.36 0.92
C VAL A 70 -27.03 9.39 0.06
N TRP A 71 -26.99 9.32 -1.27
CA TRP A 71 -27.71 10.25 -2.14
C TRP A 71 -29.22 10.12 -2.03
N PHE A 72 -29.72 8.89 -1.95
CA PHE A 72 -31.14 8.61 -1.70
C PHE A 72 -31.60 9.24 -0.37
N MET A 73 -30.81 9.09 0.70
CA MET A 73 -31.09 9.72 2.01
C MET A 73 -30.87 11.25 2.00
N ALA A 74 -29.85 11.74 1.28
CA ALA A 74 -29.47 13.15 1.17
C ALA A 74 -30.46 13.97 0.35
N GLY A 75 -31.19 13.36 -0.59
CA GLY A 75 -32.36 13.97 -1.24
C GLY A 75 -33.42 14.45 -0.23
N SER A 76 -33.44 13.90 0.99
CA SER A 76 -34.26 14.37 2.12
C SER A 76 -33.57 15.42 3.00
N LEU A 77 -32.24 15.57 2.97
CA LEU A 77 -31.47 16.35 3.94
C LEU A 77 -30.84 17.61 3.36
N PHE A 78 -30.55 17.64 2.07
CA PHE A 78 -29.97 18.78 1.39
C PHE A 78 -30.86 19.26 0.26
N GLN A 79 -31.84 20.11 0.58
CA GLN A 79 -32.69 20.81 -0.39
C GLN A 79 -31.91 21.72 -1.39
N GLN A 80 -30.57 21.79 -1.31
CA GLN A 80 -29.71 22.67 -2.11
C GLN A 80 -28.80 21.96 -3.12
N TYR A 81 -28.87 20.63 -3.29
CA TYR A 81 -28.05 19.92 -4.29
C TYR A 81 -28.91 19.41 -5.47
N PRO A 82 -29.00 20.18 -6.57
CA PRO A 82 -29.89 19.88 -7.71
C PRO A 82 -29.22 18.96 -8.74
N TYR A 83 -28.68 17.81 -8.33
CA TYR A 83 -27.95 16.93 -9.26
C TYR A 83 -28.51 15.52 -9.25
N ASP A 84 -28.71 14.96 -10.45
CA ASP A 84 -29.07 13.56 -10.68
C ASP A 84 -28.19 12.62 -9.84
N ILE A 85 -28.74 11.49 -9.40
CA ILE A 85 -28.04 10.50 -8.59
C ILE A 85 -26.74 10.11 -9.33
N PRO A 86 -25.55 10.23 -8.71
CA PRO A 86 -24.29 9.98 -9.38
C PRO A 86 -24.20 8.59 -10.01
N THR A 87 -24.88 7.59 -9.47
CA THR A 87 -24.86 6.20 -9.96
C THR A 87 -25.62 6.01 -11.28
N GLU A 88 -26.67 6.79 -11.54
CA GLU A 88 -27.38 6.76 -12.83
C GLU A 88 -26.57 7.48 -13.93
N ALA A 89 -25.83 8.53 -13.56
CA ALA A 89 -25.01 9.31 -14.49
C ALA A 89 -23.57 8.77 -14.67
N PHE A 90 -23.06 8.03 -13.69
CA PHE A 90 -21.71 7.48 -13.65
C PHE A 90 -21.78 5.99 -13.26
N PRO A 91 -21.84 5.08 -14.24
CA PRO A 91 -21.73 3.65 -13.97
C PRO A 91 -20.47 3.32 -13.17
N PHE A 92 -20.48 2.20 -12.45
CA PHE A 92 -19.36 1.77 -11.62
C PHE A 92 -18.01 1.82 -12.34
N GLU A 93 -17.95 1.41 -13.61
CA GLU A 93 -16.72 1.46 -14.40
C GLU A 93 -16.15 2.89 -14.54
N ILE A 94 -17.02 3.87 -14.79
CA ILE A 94 -16.62 5.27 -14.90
C ILE A 94 -16.22 5.82 -13.53
N PHE A 95 -16.92 5.42 -12.47
CA PHE A 95 -16.56 5.77 -11.10
C PHE A 95 -15.18 5.23 -10.73
N LYS A 96 -14.92 3.94 -10.99
CA LYS A 96 -13.66 3.25 -10.71
C LYS A 96 -12.50 3.87 -11.50
N GLN A 97 -12.70 4.20 -12.78
CA GLN A 97 -11.72 4.95 -13.57
C GLN A 97 -11.44 6.33 -12.97
N ALA A 98 -12.48 7.08 -12.60
CA ALA A 98 -12.32 8.39 -11.97
C ALA A 98 -11.62 8.29 -10.60
N PHE A 99 -11.90 7.23 -9.84
CA PHE A 99 -11.28 6.95 -8.55
C PHE A 99 -9.78 6.72 -8.72
N VAL A 100 -9.39 5.80 -9.60
CA VAL A 100 -7.99 5.47 -9.86
C VAL A 100 -7.22 6.68 -10.43
N ALA A 101 -7.88 7.46 -11.28
CA ALA A 101 -7.36 8.75 -11.72
C ALA A 101 -7.10 9.69 -10.54
N VAL A 102 -8.06 9.93 -9.66
CA VAL A 102 -7.87 10.81 -8.51
C VAL A 102 -6.78 10.27 -7.58
N GLN A 103 -6.78 8.97 -7.29
CA GLN A 103 -5.84 8.29 -6.39
C GLN A 103 -4.38 8.45 -6.85
N SER A 104 -4.12 8.35 -8.15
CA SER A 104 -2.78 8.52 -8.70
C SER A 104 -2.32 9.98 -8.82
N CYS A 105 -3.21 10.94 -8.56
CA CYS A 105 -2.91 12.38 -8.56
C CYS A 105 -2.94 13.03 -7.18
N VAL A 106 -3.48 12.34 -6.17
CA VAL A 106 -3.74 12.96 -4.88
C VAL A 106 -2.42 13.25 -4.18
N VAL A 107 -2.29 14.48 -3.68
CA VAL A 107 -1.16 14.93 -2.89
C VAL A 107 -1.59 14.93 -1.43
N HIS A 108 -0.79 14.27 -0.58
CA HIS A 108 -0.98 14.26 0.86
C HIS A 108 -0.20 15.42 1.50
N LEU A 109 -0.85 16.58 1.64
CA LEU A 109 -0.27 17.76 2.23
C LEU A 109 -0.09 17.58 3.74
N GLN A 110 1.14 17.84 4.20
CA GLN A 110 1.48 17.82 5.63
C GLN A 110 1.22 19.18 6.27
N LYS A 111 1.04 19.20 7.59
CA LYS A 111 0.88 20.43 8.39
C LYS A 111 -0.32 21.31 7.99
N VAL A 112 -1.35 20.72 7.39
CA VAL A 112 -2.62 21.37 7.09
C VAL A 112 -3.78 20.71 7.85
N PRO A 113 -4.92 21.40 8.03
CA PRO A 113 -6.14 20.77 8.56
C PRO A 113 -6.56 19.55 7.74
N LEU A 114 -7.25 18.60 8.38
CA LEU A 114 -7.65 17.34 7.74
C LEU A 114 -8.45 17.55 6.44
N ALA A 115 -9.33 18.57 6.41
CA ALA A 115 -10.12 18.94 5.24
C ALA A 115 -9.29 19.39 4.02
N GLN A 116 -8.02 19.76 4.21
CA GLN A 116 -7.09 20.19 3.16
C GLN A 116 -5.96 19.18 2.91
N ARG A 117 -5.94 18.06 3.64
CA ARG A 117 -4.84 17.09 3.60
C ARG A 117 -4.72 16.39 2.26
N PHE A 118 -5.84 16.09 1.62
CA PHE A 118 -5.87 15.45 0.32
C PHE A 118 -6.26 16.48 -0.74
N ALA A 119 -5.33 16.78 -1.64
CA ALA A 119 -5.53 17.81 -2.65
C ALA A 119 -5.12 17.31 -4.03
N LEU A 120 -5.86 17.76 -5.05
CA LEU A 120 -5.39 17.74 -6.43
C LEU A 120 -4.69 19.07 -6.68
N VAL A 121 -3.39 19.00 -6.96
CA VAL A 121 -2.54 20.18 -7.13
C VAL A 121 -2.32 20.39 -8.63
N PRO A 122 -2.83 21.48 -9.24
CA PRO A 122 -2.45 21.84 -10.61
C PRO A 122 -0.93 21.93 -10.75
N LEU A 123 -0.38 21.42 -11.86
CA LEU A 123 1.07 21.26 -12.08
C LEU A 123 1.78 20.24 -11.15
N GLY A 124 1.04 19.62 -10.23
CA GLY A 124 1.48 18.45 -9.49
C GLY A 124 1.36 17.16 -10.31
N PRO A 125 1.24 15.99 -9.66
CA PRO A 125 1.01 14.73 -10.36
C PRO A 125 -0.19 14.82 -11.33
N PRO A 126 -0.11 14.20 -12.53
CA PRO A 126 0.93 13.26 -12.95
C PRO A 126 2.08 13.93 -13.74
N LEU A 127 2.20 15.27 -13.69
CA LEU A 127 3.27 16.00 -14.39
C LEU A 127 4.65 15.88 -13.72
N LEU A 128 4.70 15.29 -12.53
CA LEU A 128 5.92 15.07 -11.76
C LEU A 128 6.32 13.60 -11.85
N ALA A 129 7.60 13.35 -12.11
CA ALA A 129 8.17 12.01 -12.03
C ALA A 129 8.37 11.59 -10.57
N TYR A 130 8.44 10.29 -10.31
CA TYR A 130 8.71 9.76 -8.97
C TYR A 130 10.07 9.08 -8.89
N ARG A 131 10.77 9.26 -7.77
CA ARG A 131 11.85 8.36 -7.32
C ARG A 131 11.88 8.29 -5.80
N SER A 132 12.07 7.08 -5.27
CA SER A 132 12.16 6.79 -3.83
C SER A 132 13.40 7.40 -3.16
N ASN A 133 14.47 7.63 -3.93
CA ASN A 133 15.71 8.26 -3.45
C ASN A 133 15.68 9.80 -3.50
N CYS A 134 14.53 10.38 -3.80
CA CYS A 134 14.30 11.82 -3.78
C CYS A 134 13.81 12.28 -2.39
N LYS A 135 14.04 13.55 -2.08
CA LYS A 135 13.54 14.23 -0.88
C LYS A 135 12.60 15.39 -1.20
N ALA A 136 12.51 15.80 -2.48
CA ALA A 136 11.61 16.86 -2.90
C ALA A 136 10.15 16.40 -2.75
N MET A 137 9.36 17.15 -2.00
CA MET A 137 7.95 16.86 -1.76
C MET A 137 7.12 18.12 -1.92
N LEU A 138 5.87 17.97 -2.39
CA LEU A 138 4.90 19.04 -2.36
C LEU A 138 4.49 19.32 -0.91
N SER A 139 4.56 20.58 -0.50
CA SER A 139 4.26 21.02 0.86
C SER A 139 3.38 22.27 0.86
N ALA A 140 2.52 22.40 1.87
CA ALA A 140 1.71 23.59 2.04
C ALA A 140 2.51 24.63 2.85
N VAL A 141 2.68 25.82 2.27
CA VAL A 141 3.44 26.93 2.86
C VAL A 141 2.64 28.21 2.65
N ASN A 142 2.30 28.91 3.74
CA ASN A 142 1.64 30.23 3.71
C ASN A 142 0.42 30.33 2.78
N GLY A 143 -0.42 29.29 2.72
CA GLY A 143 -1.62 29.26 1.89
C GLY A 143 -1.39 28.88 0.41
N ALA A 144 -0.16 28.53 0.04
CA ALA A 144 0.20 27.98 -1.27
C ALA A 144 0.74 26.55 -1.13
N VAL A 145 0.82 25.83 -2.27
CA VAL A 145 1.54 24.56 -2.37
C VAL A 145 2.85 24.82 -3.09
N GLU A 146 3.95 24.45 -2.46
CA GLU A 146 5.30 24.65 -2.96
C GLU A 146 6.02 23.31 -3.17
N LEU A 147 6.81 23.24 -4.24
CA LEU A 147 7.78 22.17 -4.46
C LEU A 147 9.18 22.77 -4.43
N VAL A 148 9.98 22.37 -3.45
CA VAL A 148 11.39 22.71 -3.38
C VAL A 148 12.19 21.51 -3.88
N VAL A 149 12.93 21.70 -4.97
CA VAL A 149 13.78 20.63 -5.54
C VAL A 149 14.98 20.37 -4.62
N ASP A 150 15.37 19.10 -4.51
CA ASP A 150 16.47 18.63 -3.65
C ASP A 150 17.80 18.49 -4.41
N ARG A 151 17.80 18.80 -5.72
CA ARG A 151 18.93 18.63 -6.63
C ARG A 151 18.90 19.68 -7.74
N ALA A 152 20.04 19.89 -8.39
CA ALA A 152 20.10 20.71 -9.59
C ALA A 152 19.30 20.02 -10.72
N CYS A 153 18.29 20.70 -11.26
CA CYS A 153 17.52 20.23 -12.40
C CYS A 153 18.11 20.82 -13.68
N LYS A 154 18.53 19.98 -14.63
CA LYS A 154 18.97 20.46 -15.95
C LYS A 154 17.77 20.64 -16.88
N ALA A 155 17.91 21.55 -17.84
CA ALA A 155 16.91 21.70 -18.88
C ALA A 155 16.71 20.37 -19.64
N GLY A 156 15.45 19.95 -19.79
CA GLY A 156 15.09 18.68 -20.41
C GLY A 156 15.00 17.49 -19.44
N GLU A 157 15.45 17.61 -18.18
CA GLU A 157 15.27 16.56 -17.17
C GLU A 157 13.88 16.68 -16.50
N PRO A 158 13.23 15.55 -16.18
CA PRO A 158 11.97 15.58 -15.45
C PRO A 158 12.17 16.10 -14.03
N ILE A 159 11.17 16.82 -13.51
CA ILE A 159 11.12 17.18 -12.09
C ILE A 159 10.67 15.95 -11.32
N VAL A 160 11.51 15.50 -10.39
CA VAL A 160 11.30 14.28 -9.62
C VAL A 160 10.84 14.63 -8.21
N VAL A 161 9.83 13.92 -7.72
CA VAL A 161 9.30 14.07 -6.36
C VAL A 161 9.21 12.75 -5.62
N TRP A 162 9.05 12.87 -4.31
CA TRP A 162 8.85 11.78 -3.38
C TRP A 162 7.49 11.91 -2.70
N CYS A 163 6.81 10.78 -2.51
CA CYS A 163 5.48 10.70 -1.88
C CYS A 163 5.50 9.89 -0.58
N GLY A 164 6.67 9.82 0.06
CA GLY A 164 6.88 9.12 1.33
C GLY A 164 7.40 7.67 1.18
N PRO A 165 7.67 6.99 2.29
CA PRO A 165 8.33 5.68 2.32
C PRO A 165 7.37 4.53 1.95
N GLN A 166 6.99 4.45 0.67
CA GLN A 166 6.03 3.47 0.17
C GLN A 166 6.74 2.28 -0.51
N PRO A 167 6.28 1.04 -0.28
CA PRO A 167 6.79 -0.12 -1.02
C PRO A 167 6.25 -0.13 -2.45
N ASN A 168 6.88 -0.90 -3.34
CA ASN A 168 6.49 -0.95 -4.74
C ASN A 168 5.06 -1.49 -4.93
N SER A 169 4.58 -2.38 -4.05
CA SER A 169 3.18 -2.82 -4.08
C SER A 169 2.18 -1.66 -3.94
N LYS A 170 2.44 -0.69 -3.04
CA LYS A 170 1.57 0.49 -2.88
C LYS A 170 1.78 1.51 -3.99
N LEU A 171 3.00 1.67 -4.49
CA LEU A 171 3.26 2.55 -5.63
C LEU A 171 2.49 2.06 -6.88
N LEU A 172 2.54 0.76 -7.14
CA LEU A 172 1.83 0.13 -8.25
C LEU A 172 0.32 0.30 -8.11
N ILE A 173 -0.25 -0.08 -6.95
CA ILE A 173 -1.70 -0.01 -6.72
C ILE A 173 -2.21 1.44 -6.81
N ASN A 174 -1.54 2.39 -6.16
CA ASN A 174 -2.07 3.75 -6.04
C ASN A 174 -1.74 4.64 -7.23
N TYR A 175 -0.59 4.43 -7.87
CA TYR A 175 -0.06 5.36 -8.88
C TYR A 175 0.25 4.70 -10.23
N GLY A 176 0.29 3.36 -10.31
CA GLY A 176 0.56 2.65 -11.56
C GLY A 176 2.04 2.64 -11.96
N PHE A 177 2.96 2.66 -11.01
CA PHE A 177 4.39 2.49 -11.31
C PHE A 177 5.12 1.78 -10.17
N VAL A 178 6.30 1.26 -10.46
CA VAL A 178 7.28 0.76 -9.49
C VAL A 178 8.58 1.55 -9.63
N ASP A 179 9.44 1.47 -8.62
CA ASP A 179 10.79 2.04 -8.67
C ASP A 179 11.80 0.95 -8.31
N ASP A 180 12.68 0.62 -9.26
CA ASP A 180 13.67 -0.45 -9.13
C ASP A 180 14.68 -0.14 -8.02
N ASP A 181 14.94 1.14 -7.76
CA ASP A 181 15.88 1.60 -6.73
C ASP A 181 15.19 1.81 -5.35
N ASN A 182 13.99 1.26 -5.14
CA ASN A 182 13.18 1.54 -3.96
C ASN A 182 13.68 0.87 -2.68
N SER A 183 14.48 1.62 -1.90
CA SER A 183 14.95 1.19 -0.57
C SER A 183 13.85 0.96 0.49
N TYR A 184 12.61 1.38 0.21
CA TYR A 184 11.45 1.12 1.09
C TYR A 184 10.63 -0.09 0.66
N ASP A 185 11.01 -0.74 -0.45
CA ASP A 185 10.34 -1.93 -0.93
C ASP A 185 10.56 -3.10 0.03
N ARG A 186 9.47 -3.82 0.27
CA ARG A 186 9.43 -4.82 1.32
C ARG A 186 8.31 -5.82 1.14
N LEU A 187 8.57 -7.02 1.62
CA LEU A 187 7.57 -8.06 1.86
C LEU A 187 7.04 -7.96 3.29
N VAL A 188 5.77 -8.30 3.48
CA VAL A 188 5.16 -8.49 4.80
C VAL A 188 5.11 -9.97 5.16
N VAL A 189 5.53 -10.29 6.39
CA VAL A 189 5.41 -11.61 7.02
C VAL A 189 4.64 -11.45 8.32
N GLU A 190 3.56 -12.18 8.48
CA GLU A 190 2.76 -12.18 9.71
C GLU A 190 3.02 -13.46 10.50
N ALA A 191 3.22 -13.33 11.81
CA ALA A 191 3.31 -14.46 12.72
C ALA A 191 2.38 -14.24 13.93
N ALA A 192 1.59 -15.25 14.26
CA ALA A 192 0.64 -15.19 15.36
C ALA A 192 1.02 -16.17 16.48
N LEU A 193 0.82 -15.74 17.72
CA LEU A 193 0.81 -16.67 18.86
C LEU A 193 -0.42 -17.58 18.75
N ASN A 194 -0.24 -18.87 19.01
CA ASN A 194 -1.34 -19.82 19.03
C ASN A 194 -2.25 -19.55 20.24
N THR A 195 -3.52 -19.23 20.01
CA THR A 195 -4.51 -18.94 21.08
C THR A 195 -4.88 -20.17 21.89
N GLU A 196 -4.71 -21.36 21.32
CA GLU A 196 -4.99 -22.65 21.97
C GLU A 196 -3.80 -23.15 22.81
N ASP A 197 -2.69 -22.40 22.83
CA ASP A 197 -1.53 -22.74 23.65
C ASP A 197 -1.87 -22.59 25.15
N PRO A 198 -1.64 -23.62 25.99
CA PRO A 198 -1.89 -23.52 27.43
C PRO A 198 -1.14 -22.37 28.11
N GLN A 199 -0.01 -21.94 27.54
CA GLN A 199 0.83 -20.84 28.02
C GLN A 199 0.61 -19.55 27.22
N TYR A 200 -0.48 -19.44 26.45
CA TYR A 200 -0.77 -18.27 25.61
C TYR A 200 -0.72 -16.94 26.39
N GLN A 201 -1.29 -16.89 27.60
CA GLN A 201 -1.30 -15.65 28.40
C GLN A 201 0.12 -15.21 28.76
N ASP A 202 0.99 -16.13 29.15
CA ASP A 202 2.38 -15.83 29.48
C ASP A 202 3.15 -15.39 28.24
N LYS A 203 2.98 -16.09 27.10
CA LYS A 203 3.62 -15.72 25.82
C LYS A 203 3.16 -14.33 25.38
N ARG A 204 1.87 -14.02 25.53
CA ARG A 204 1.30 -12.70 25.25
C ARG A 204 1.93 -11.60 26.10
N LEU A 205 2.13 -11.85 27.41
CA LEU A 205 2.80 -10.90 28.29
C LEU A 205 4.26 -10.64 27.85
N VAL A 206 4.97 -11.68 27.44
CA VAL A 206 6.35 -11.56 26.94
C VAL A 206 6.42 -10.73 25.65
N VAL A 207 5.55 -10.99 24.66
CA VAL A 207 5.57 -10.21 23.40
C VAL A 207 5.21 -8.74 23.65
N GLN A 208 4.21 -8.47 24.50
CA GLN A 208 3.80 -7.11 24.85
C GLN A 208 4.90 -6.35 25.57
N ARG A 209 5.60 -6.98 26.53
CA ARG A 209 6.75 -6.40 27.23
C ARG A 209 7.88 -6.01 26.27
N ASN A 210 8.02 -6.73 25.16
CA ASN A 210 9.02 -6.46 24.12
C ASN A 210 8.49 -5.57 22.97
N GLY A 211 7.35 -4.90 23.15
CA GLY A 211 6.79 -4.00 22.15
C GLY A 211 6.26 -4.69 20.88
N LYS A 212 5.96 -5.98 20.98
CA LYS A 212 5.38 -6.80 19.89
C LYS A 212 3.91 -7.14 20.20
N LEU A 213 3.17 -7.49 19.15
CA LEU A 213 1.75 -7.85 19.23
C LEU A 213 1.56 -9.38 19.24
N SER A 214 0.39 -9.87 19.66
CA SER A 214 0.03 -11.29 19.55
C SER A 214 -0.08 -11.77 18.10
N VAL A 215 -0.36 -10.86 17.18
CA VAL A 215 -0.26 -11.04 15.73
C VAL A 215 0.76 -10.00 15.27
N GLN A 216 1.99 -10.44 15.05
CA GLN A 216 3.10 -9.57 14.75
C GLN A 216 3.35 -9.53 13.24
N VAL A 217 3.36 -8.31 12.71
CA VAL A 217 3.78 -8.01 11.35
C VAL A 217 5.28 -7.71 11.33
N PHE A 218 6.02 -8.46 10.52
CA PHE A 218 7.43 -8.26 10.23
C PHE A 218 7.61 -7.78 8.80
N HIS A 219 8.55 -6.87 8.61
CA HIS A 219 8.88 -6.32 7.30
C HIS A 219 10.23 -6.87 6.84
N VAL A 220 10.26 -7.46 5.65
CA VAL A 220 11.48 -7.94 5.00
C VAL A 220 11.81 -6.96 3.88
N TYR A 221 12.78 -6.08 4.12
CA TYR A 221 13.25 -5.12 3.12
C TYR A 221 14.25 -5.79 2.18
N ALA A 222 14.22 -5.41 0.90
CA ALA A 222 15.21 -5.85 -0.07
C ALA A 222 16.63 -5.51 0.41
N GLY A 223 17.53 -6.50 0.37
CA GLY A 223 18.91 -6.40 0.85
C GLY A 223 19.08 -6.42 2.37
N LYS A 224 18.00 -6.64 3.14
CA LYS A 224 18.01 -6.76 4.61
C LYS A 224 17.27 -8.02 5.09
N GLU A 225 17.27 -9.06 4.29
CA GLU A 225 16.53 -10.29 4.53
C GLU A 225 17.04 -11.00 5.78
N LYS A 226 18.36 -11.00 5.98
CA LYS A 226 19.02 -11.64 7.13
C LYS A 226 18.63 -10.96 8.44
N GLU A 227 18.62 -9.63 8.48
CA GLU A 227 18.19 -8.84 9.63
C GLU A 227 16.72 -9.09 9.96
N ALA A 228 15.86 -9.17 8.94
CA ALA A 228 14.45 -9.48 9.14
C ALA A 228 14.24 -10.87 9.76
N VAL A 229 14.98 -11.89 9.29
CA VAL A 229 14.96 -13.22 9.90
C VAL A 229 15.39 -13.16 11.37
N PHE A 230 16.47 -12.44 11.70
CA PHE A 230 16.91 -12.29 13.08
C PHE A 230 15.87 -11.59 13.98
N ASP A 231 15.11 -10.63 13.48
CA ASP A 231 14.02 -9.99 14.23
C ASP A 231 12.84 -10.94 14.45
N MET A 232 12.58 -11.86 13.52
CA MET A 232 11.52 -12.88 13.66
C MET A 232 11.87 -13.99 14.66
N LEU A 233 13.15 -14.38 14.75
CA LEU A 233 13.56 -15.56 15.52
C LEU A 233 13.13 -15.55 17.00
N PRO A 234 13.29 -14.46 17.80
CA PRO A 234 12.86 -14.45 19.19
C PRO A 234 11.36 -14.68 19.35
N TYR A 235 10.55 -14.09 18.45
CA TYR A 235 9.11 -14.23 18.46
C TYR A 235 8.69 -15.67 18.14
N LEU A 236 9.29 -16.27 17.11
CA LEU A 236 8.99 -17.65 16.74
C LEU A 236 9.44 -18.64 17.80
N ARG A 237 10.65 -18.47 18.37
CA ARG A 237 11.17 -19.29 19.47
C ARG A 237 10.24 -19.30 20.68
N LEU A 238 9.68 -18.14 21.04
CA LEU A 238 8.69 -18.04 22.11
C LEU A 238 7.47 -18.94 21.84
N GLY A 239 7.04 -19.03 20.58
CA GLY A 239 5.98 -19.95 20.15
C GLY A 239 6.27 -21.42 20.49
N TYR A 240 7.53 -21.84 20.45
CA TYR A 240 7.98 -23.21 20.74
C TYR A 240 8.32 -23.49 22.22
N VAL A 241 8.26 -22.50 23.11
CA VAL A 241 8.46 -22.73 24.54
C VAL A 241 7.27 -23.52 25.07
N SER A 242 7.53 -24.76 25.50
CA SER A 242 6.48 -25.71 25.92
C SER A 242 6.62 -26.12 27.38
N ASP A 243 7.82 -26.06 27.96
CA ASP A 243 8.04 -26.36 29.38
C ASP A 243 7.68 -25.14 30.25
N PRO A 244 6.75 -25.27 31.22
CA PRO A 244 6.45 -24.20 32.17
C PRO A 244 7.68 -23.67 32.92
N SER A 245 8.67 -24.51 33.19
CA SER A 245 9.89 -24.07 33.90
C SER A 245 10.74 -23.12 33.03
N GLU A 246 10.88 -23.44 31.74
CA GLU A 246 11.49 -22.58 30.73
C GLU A 246 10.70 -21.27 30.57
N MET A 247 9.37 -21.34 30.56
CA MET A 247 8.53 -20.16 30.43
C MET A 247 8.67 -19.19 31.61
N GLN A 248 8.78 -19.70 32.85
CA GLN A 248 9.07 -18.87 34.02
C GLN A 248 10.46 -18.20 33.94
N SER A 249 11.45 -18.89 33.37
CA SER A 249 12.76 -18.29 33.09
C SER A 249 12.66 -17.13 32.08
N VAL A 250 11.89 -17.31 31.00
CA VAL A 250 11.63 -16.24 30.01
C VAL A 250 10.94 -15.04 30.66
N LEU A 251 9.91 -15.28 31.48
CA LEU A 251 9.18 -14.23 32.20
C LEU A 251 10.08 -13.45 33.17
N SER A 252 10.97 -14.12 33.88
CA SER A 252 11.88 -13.48 34.85
C SER A 252 13.07 -12.76 34.20
N SER A 253 13.43 -13.13 32.96
CA SER A 253 14.51 -12.46 32.22
C SER A 253 14.15 -11.01 31.84
N GLN A 254 15.12 -10.10 31.92
CA GLN A 254 14.96 -8.69 31.50
C GLN A 254 15.43 -8.41 30.05
N GLY A 255 15.67 -9.46 29.25
CA GLY A 255 16.18 -9.34 27.88
C GLY A 255 15.53 -10.33 26.90
N PRO A 256 15.97 -10.37 25.63
CA PRO A 256 15.39 -11.22 24.58
C PRO A 256 15.84 -12.69 24.69
N VAL A 257 16.00 -13.20 25.92
CA VAL A 257 16.55 -14.54 26.16
C VAL A 257 15.41 -15.53 26.19
N CYS A 258 15.13 -16.15 25.04
CA CYS A 258 14.42 -17.43 25.01
C CYS A 258 15.45 -18.56 25.22
N PRO A 259 15.13 -19.62 25.97
CA PRO A 259 15.95 -20.83 25.95
C PRO A 259 15.99 -21.36 24.51
N VAL A 260 17.19 -21.67 24.01
CA VAL A 260 17.38 -22.17 22.65
C VAL A 260 17.97 -23.57 22.74
N SER A 261 17.13 -24.57 22.52
CA SER A 261 17.62 -25.94 22.27
C SER A 261 17.95 -26.12 20.78
N PRO A 262 18.88 -27.02 20.42
CA PRO A 262 19.15 -27.34 19.01
C PRO A 262 17.90 -27.78 18.24
N CYS A 263 16.99 -28.49 18.91
CA CYS A 263 15.71 -28.92 18.32
C CYS A 263 14.78 -27.74 18.04
N MET A 264 14.68 -26.78 18.96
CA MET A 264 13.88 -25.57 18.77
C MET A 264 14.44 -24.72 17.63
N ASP A 265 15.75 -24.49 17.60
CA ASP A 265 16.37 -23.67 16.55
C ASP A 265 16.17 -24.30 15.17
N ARG A 266 16.26 -25.62 15.06
CA ARG A 266 15.92 -26.35 13.84
C ARG A 266 14.45 -26.18 13.47
N ALA A 267 13.52 -26.41 14.41
CA ALA A 267 12.09 -26.32 14.14
C ALA A 267 11.67 -24.92 13.66
N VAL A 268 12.19 -23.85 14.27
CA VAL A 268 11.91 -22.47 13.86
C VAL A 268 12.46 -22.17 12.46
N ARG A 269 13.68 -22.64 12.15
CA ARG A 269 14.28 -22.46 10.82
C ARG A 269 13.51 -23.23 9.75
N ASP A 270 13.13 -24.48 10.05
CA ASP A 270 12.36 -25.32 9.14
C ASP A 270 10.97 -24.69 8.90
N GLN A 271 10.31 -24.16 9.94
CA GLN A 271 9.05 -23.43 9.80
C GLN A 271 9.18 -22.21 8.87
N LEU A 272 10.23 -21.39 9.06
CA LEU A 272 10.48 -20.23 8.20
C LEU A 272 10.80 -20.64 6.76
N ALA A 273 11.67 -21.63 6.58
CA ALA A 273 12.03 -22.14 5.27
C ALA A 273 10.80 -22.67 4.53
N ASP A 274 10.01 -23.51 5.19
CA ASP A 274 8.75 -24.03 4.66
C ASP A 274 7.78 -22.92 4.27
N TYR A 275 7.63 -21.90 5.12
CA TYR A 275 6.75 -20.75 4.85
C TYR A 275 7.15 -20.03 3.56
N PHE A 276 8.44 -19.70 3.41
CA PHE A 276 8.92 -19.01 2.21
C PHE A 276 8.91 -19.92 0.97
N ASN A 277 9.25 -21.20 1.11
CA ASN A 277 9.19 -22.16 0.02
C ASN A 277 7.76 -22.34 -0.51
N ARG A 278 6.76 -22.40 0.38
CA ARG A 278 5.34 -22.48 -0.02
C ARG A 278 4.87 -21.20 -0.69
N ARG A 279 5.29 -20.02 -0.22
CA ARG A 279 5.00 -18.74 -0.90
C ARG A 279 5.61 -18.73 -2.29
N LEU A 280 6.89 -19.10 -2.42
CA LEU A 280 7.59 -19.12 -3.70
C LEU A 280 6.93 -20.08 -4.68
N ALA A 281 6.51 -21.27 -4.22
CA ALA A 281 5.77 -22.24 -5.03
C ALA A 281 4.37 -21.76 -5.48
N GLY A 282 3.86 -20.66 -4.92
CA GLY A 282 2.61 -20.04 -5.35
C GLY A 282 2.75 -19.16 -6.60
N TYR A 283 3.97 -18.76 -6.96
CA TYR A 283 4.23 -18.01 -8.19
C TYR A 283 4.18 -18.93 -9.41
N LEU A 284 3.62 -18.44 -10.52
CA LEU A 284 3.49 -19.21 -11.76
C LEU A 284 4.80 -19.35 -12.52
N THR A 285 5.72 -18.41 -12.29
CA THR A 285 7.01 -18.28 -12.96
C THR A 285 8.12 -18.18 -11.93
N THR A 286 9.31 -18.52 -12.37
CA THR A 286 10.57 -18.31 -11.64
C THR A 286 11.14 -16.93 -11.98
N LEU A 287 12.05 -16.44 -11.12
CA LEU A 287 12.74 -15.16 -11.35
C LEU A 287 13.41 -15.10 -12.74
N ASN A 288 14.06 -16.19 -13.17
CA ASN A 288 14.75 -16.23 -14.46
C ASN A 288 13.78 -16.14 -15.65
N GLU A 289 12.57 -16.71 -15.51
CA GLU A 289 11.52 -16.61 -16.54
C GLU A 289 10.99 -15.17 -16.62
N ASP A 290 10.73 -14.54 -15.48
CA ASP A 290 10.31 -13.13 -15.42
C ASP A 290 11.36 -12.19 -16.03
N GLU A 291 12.64 -12.38 -15.69
CA GLU A 291 13.74 -11.61 -16.28
C GLU A 291 13.81 -11.80 -17.81
N SER A 292 13.56 -13.03 -18.29
CA SER A 292 13.56 -13.33 -19.72
C SER A 292 12.40 -12.67 -20.45
N LEU A 293 11.22 -12.54 -19.82
CA LEU A 293 10.04 -11.88 -20.39
C LEU A 293 10.25 -10.36 -20.56
N ILE A 294 11.07 -9.73 -19.72
CA ILE A 294 11.32 -8.28 -19.76
C ILE A 294 12.42 -7.92 -20.78
N LEU A 295 13.30 -8.86 -21.11
CA LEU A 295 14.40 -8.68 -22.05
C LEU A 295 14.00 -8.85 -23.53
N THR A 296 12.80 -9.36 -23.80
CA THR A 296 12.22 -9.51 -25.15
C THR A 296 11.37 -8.32 -25.56
#